data_AF-A0A948R2G5-F1
#
_entry.id   AF-A0A948R2G5-F1
#
_cell.length_a   1.000
_cell.length_b   1.000
_cell.length_c   1.000
_cell.angle_alpha   90.00
_cell.angle_beta   90.00
_cell.angle_gamma   90.00
#
_symmetry.space_group_name_H-M   'P 1'
#
loop_
_entity.id
_entity.type
_entity.pdbx_description
1 polymer ?
#
loop_
_entity_poly.entity_id
_entity_poly.type
_entity_poly.pdbx_seq_one_letter_code
_entity_poly.pdbx_strand_id
1 'polypeptide(L)' 'MQAVLDSYLVQYNTRRPHQGRGMKGRTPATVFAAGLPKVKSKKEVKQKINETALTAPN' A
#
# COMPACT_ATOMS: atom_id res chain seq x y z
N MET A 1 -2.94 -0.42 -33.56
CA MET A 1 -3.38 -1.07 -32.29
C MET A 1 -2.41 -0.78 -31.14
N GLN A 2 -1.09 -0.94 -31.31
CA GLN A 2 -0.09 -0.78 -30.24
C GLN A 2 -0.15 0.58 -29.50
N ALA A 3 -0.17 1.70 -30.23
CA ALA A 3 -0.23 3.03 -29.63
C ALA A 3 -1.44 3.28 -28.72
N VAL A 4 -2.58 2.64 -29.01
CA VAL A 4 -3.80 2.75 -28.19
C VAL A 4 -3.63 1.98 -26.88
N LEU A 5 -3.05 0.78 -26.96
CA LEU A 5 -2.74 -0.05 -25.78
C LEU A 5 -1.71 0.64 -24.89
N ASP A 6 -0.64 1.18 -25.47
CA ASP A 6 0.40 1.89 -24.72
C ASP A 6 -0.19 3.09 -23.98
N SER A 7 -1.00 3.90 -24.68
CA SER A 7 -1.68 5.06 -24.10
C SER A 7 -2.63 4.67 -22.97
N TYR A 8 -3.38 3.58 -23.15
CA TYR A 8 -4.28 3.05 -22.13
C TYR A 8 -3.51 2.61 -20.88
N LEU A 9 -2.43 1.85 -21.03
CA LEU A 9 -1.63 1.36 -19.91
C LEU A 9 -0.98 2.50 -19.13
N VAL A 10 -0.45 3.52 -19.81
CA VAL A 10 0.10 4.71 -19.15
C VAL A 10 -0.99 5.40 -18.33
N GLN A 11 -2.16 5.64 -18.91
CA GLN A 11 -3.25 6.34 -18.23
C GLN A 11 -3.77 5.54 -17.03
N TYR A 12 -3.95 4.22 -17.17
CA TYR A 12 -4.40 3.33 -16.11
C TYR A 12 -3.42 3.34 -14.92
N ASN A 13 -2.13 3.15 -15.19
CA ASN A 13 -1.12 3.02 -14.15
C ASN A 13 -0.80 4.32 -13.41
N THR A 14 -0.99 5.48 -14.06
CA THR A 14 -0.49 6.77 -13.54
C THR A 14 -1.57 7.78 -13.17
N ARG A 15 -2.77 7.72 -13.78
CA ARG A 15 -3.79 8.79 -13.63
C ARG A 15 -5.08 8.36 -12.98
N ARG A 16 -5.29 7.05 -12.78
CA ARG A 16 -6.51 6.54 -12.15
C ARG A 16 -6.21 6.04 -10.74
N PRO A 17 -6.48 6.85 -9.70
CA PRO A 17 -6.47 6.37 -8.34
C PRO A 17 -7.63 5.38 -8.14
N HIS A 18 -7.35 4.23 -7.53
CA HIS A 18 -8.34 3.17 -7.34
C HIS A 18 -8.60 2.93 -5.86
N GLN A 19 -9.87 2.89 -5.47
CA GLN A 19 -10.28 2.59 -4.09
C GLN A 19 -10.30 1.07 -3.78
N GLY A 20 -10.25 0.21 -4.80
CA GLY A 20 -10.23 -1.26 -4.67
C GLY A 20 -8.83 -1.87 -4.51
N ARG A 21 -8.77 -3.19 -4.28
CA ARG A 21 -7.54 -4.02 -4.30
C ARG A 21 -6.42 -3.57 -3.34
N GLY A 22 -6.78 -2.98 -2.20
CA GLY A 22 -5.79 -2.53 -1.21
C GLY A 22 -5.00 -1.28 -1.63
N MET A 23 -5.43 -0.59 -2.68
CA MET A 23 -4.72 0.56 -3.22
C MET A 23 -5.03 1.86 -2.48
N LYS A 24 -6.17 1.92 -1.76
CA LYS A 24 -6.59 3.03 -0.89
C LYS A 24 -6.59 4.39 -1.61
N GLY A 25 -7.05 4.42 -2.85
CA GLY A 25 -7.08 5.64 -3.66
C GLY A 25 -5.72 6.05 -4.23
N ARG A 26 -4.70 5.18 -4.17
CA ARG A 26 -3.43 5.38 -4.90
C ARG A 26 -3.50 4.75 -6.29
N THR A 27 -2.59 5.13 -7.17
CA THR A 27 -2.51 4.57 -8.53
C THR A 27 -1.76 3.22 -8.51
N PRO A 28 -1.95 2.38 -9.54
CA PRO A 28 -1.27 1.09 -9.64
C PRO A 28 0.26 1.22 -9.53
N ALA A 29 0.85 2.19 -10.25
CA ALA A 29 2.29 2.40 -10.25
C ALA A 29 2.82 2.73 -8.84
N THR A 30 2.12 3.58 -8.09
CA THR A 30 2.54 3.97 -6.73
C THR A 30 2.50 2.78 -5.76
N VAL A 31 1.47 1.94 -5.84
CA VAL A 31 1.33 0.79 -4.95
C VAL A 31 2.34 -0.30 -5.29
N PHE A 32 2.60 -0.52 -6.59
CA PHE A 32 3.63 -1.45 -7.05
C PHE A 32 5.02 -1.03 -6.56
N ALA A 33 5.39 0.24 -6.76
CA ALA A 33 6.67 0.78 -6.29
C ALA A 33 6.82 0.74 -4.77
N ALA A 34 5.72 0.93 -4.02
CA ALA A 34 5.72 0.82 -2.56
C ALA A 34 5.94 -0.62 -2.06
N GLY A 35 5.73 -1.62 -2.93
CA GLY A 35 5.86 -3.03 -2.59
C GLY A 35 4.75 -3.53 -1.66
N LEU A 36 4.76 -4.85 -1.43
CA LEU A 36 3.84 -5.46 -0.46
C LEU A 36 4.19 -5.01 0.96
N PRO A 37 3.19 -4.77 1.82
CA PRO A 37 3.46 -4.47 3.22
C PRO A 37 4.26 -5.60 3.84
N LYS A 38 5.34 -5.25 4.56
CA LYS A 38 6.14 -6.22 5.31
C LYS A 38 5.20 -6.98 6.24
N VAL A 39 5.11 -8.30 6.08
CA VAL A 39 4.38 -9.16 6.99
C VAL A 39 5.09 -9.04 8.33
N LYS A 40 4.51 -8.28 9.27
CA LYS A 40 5.04 -8.19 10.64
C LYS A 40 5.08 -9.61 11.16
N SER A 41 6.27 -10.11 11.43
CA SER A 41 6.41 -11.41 12.09
C SER A 41 5.63 -11.35 13.41
N LYS A 42 5.06 -12.48 13.86
CA LYS A 42 4.29 -12.55 15.12
C LYS A 42 5.08 -11.98 16.33
N LYS A 43 6.42 -11.88 16.23
CA LYS A 43 7.31 -11.27 17.23
C LYS A 43 7.19 -9.74 17.30
N GLU A 44 7.09 -9.04 16.18
CA GLU A 44 6.99 -7.56 16.16
C GLU A 44 5.64 -7.04 16.65
N VAL A 45 4.58 -7.84 16.47
CA VAL A 45 3.24 -7.50 16.97
C VAL A 45 3.21 -7.54 18.50
N LYS A 46 3.84 -8.53 19.14
CA LYS A 46 3.93 -8.61 20.61
C LYS A 46 4.74 -7.46 21.22
N GLN A 47 5.84 -7.02 20.59
CA GLN A 47 6.66 -5.92 21.10
C GLN A 47 5.91 -4.57 21.11
N LYS A 48 5.17 -4.24 20.05
CA LYS A 48 4.42 -2.96 20.00
C LYS A 48 3.26 -2.91 20.98
N ILE A 49 2.64 -4.06 21.27
CA ILE A 49 1.56 -4.15 22.28
C ILE A 49 2.13 -3.92 23.69
N ASN A 50 3.32 -4.45 23.97
CA ASN A 50 3.98 -4.27 25.27
C ASN A 50 4.47 -2.82 25.47
N GLU A 51 4.99 -2.15 24.45
CA GLU A 51 5.43 -0.74 24.55
C GLU A 51 4.24 0.23 24.73
N THR A 52 3.10 -0.06 24.10
CA THR A 52 1.89 0.79 24.23
C THR A 52 1.23 0.66 25.61
N ALA A 53 1.40 -0.50 26.28
CA ALA A 53 0.86 -0.72 27.63
C ALA A 53 1.67 -0.03 28.75
N LEU A 54 2.85 0.52 28.45
CA LEU A 54 3.76 1.16 29.41
C LEU A 54 3.66 2.70 29.44
N THR A 55 2.75 3.31 28.67
CA THR A 55 2.67 4.79 28.52
C THR A 55 1.27 5.38 28.73
N ALA A 56 0.34 4.66 29.38
CA ALA A 56 -0.88 5.29 29.88
C ALA A 56 -0.54 6.05 31.19
N PRO A 57 -0.69 7.39 31.23
CA PRO A 57 -0.47 8.15 32.46
C PRO A 57 -1.53 7.78 33.50
N ASN A 58 -1.05 7.63 34.74
CA ASN A 58 -1.82 7.38 35.97
C ASN A 58 -2.89 8.45 36.22
#